data_AF-A0A3D2CEH6-F1
#
_entry.id   AF-A0A3D2CEH6-F1
#
_cell.length_a   1.000
_cell.length_b   1.000
_cell.length_c   1.000
_cell.angle_alpha   90.00
_cell.angle_beta   90.00
_cell.angle_gamma   90.00
#
_symmetry.space_group_name_H-M   'P 1'
#
loop_
_entity.id
_entity.type
_entity.pdbx_description
1 polymer ?
#
loop_
_entity_poly.entity_id
_entity_poly.type
_entity_poly.pdbx_seq_one_letter_code
_entity_poly.pdbx_strand_id
1 'polypeptide(L)'
;LADITLSAGGFLVLLADDQTGGIHLPFKLSAEGDAFGLYDPDGVPADRVEFTNLDDNQVAGRYPDDGPLVLLSMPTPGATNDTAEAMER
;
A
#
# COMPACT_ATOMS: atom_id res chain seq x y z
N LEU A 1 17.10 -1.65 -4.21
CA LEU A 1 17.19 -0.40 -3.44
C LEU A 1 18.50 -0.42 -2.66
N ALA A 2 19.14 0.73 -2.43
CA ALA A 2 20.21 0.80 -1.41
C ALA A 2 19.60 0.57 -0.02
N ASP A 3 20.42 0.44 1.03
CA ASP A 3 19.91 0.38 2.41
C ASP A 3 19.09 1.64 2.72
N ILE A 4 17.80 1.45 3.00
CA ILE A 4 16.86 2.53 3.34
C ILE A 4 16.59 2.47 4.84
N THR A 5 16.72 3.62 5.50
CA THR A 5 16.24 3.82 6.87
C THR A 5 15.04 4.77 6.82
N LEU A 6 13.89 4.33 7.34
CA LEU A 6 12.71 5.17 7.50
C LEU A 6 12.64 5.69 8.94
N SER A 7 12.55 7.01 9.08
CA SER A 7 12.22 7.62 10.37
C SER A 7 10.79 7.30 10.76
N ALA A 8 10.47 7.39 12.06
CA ALA A 8 9.09 7.27 12.53
C ALA A 8 8.17 8.28 11.79
N GLY A 9 7.03 7.80 11.29
CA GLY A 9 6.11 8.58 10.46
C GLY A 9 6.59 8.86 9.03
N GLY A 10 7.74 8.30 8.62
CA GLY A 10 8.22 8.37 7.24
C GLY A 10 7.49 7.41 6.31
N PHE A 11 7.44 7.75 5.03
CA PHE A 11 6.78 6.96 3.99
C PHE A 11 7.77 6.48 2.93
N LEU A 12 7.54 5.29 2.38
CA LEU A 12 8.23 4.77 1.20
C LEU A 12 7.18 4.40 0.16
N VAL A 13 7.36 4.85 -1.07
CA VAL A 13 6.50 4.49 -2.20
C VAL A 13 7.18 3.40 -3.02
N LEU A 14 6.47 2.30 -3.25
CA LEU A 14 6.89 1.18 -4.09
C LEU A 14 5.81 0.94 -5.16
N LEU A 15 6.24 0.59 -6.38
CA LEU A 15 5.35 0.40 -7.52
C LEU A 15 5.29 -1.09 -7.89
N ALA A 16 4.14 -1.73 -7.68
CA ALA A 16 3.88 -3.09 -8.15
C ALA A 16 3.41 -3.09 -9.61
N ASP A 17 4.36 -2.92 -10.53
CA ASP A 17 4.09 -2.74 -11.96
C ASP A 17 4.82 -3.71 -12.89
N ASP A 18 5.34 -4.82 -12.36
CA ASP A 18 6.10 -5.84 -13.11
C ASP A 18 7.37 -5.29 -13.77
N GLN A 19 7.99 -4.30 -13.13
CA GLN A 19 9.30 -3.77 -13.50
C GLN A 19 10.34 -4.08 -12.43
N THR A 20 11.62 -3.87 -12.77
CA THR A 20 12.74 -4.17 -11.86
C THR A 20 13.59 -2.93 -11.60
N GLY A 21 14.12 -2.84 -10.38
CA GLY A 21 15.06 -1.79 -9.99
C GLY A 21 14.38 -0.55 -9.42
N GLY A 22 15.14 0.24 -8.66
CA GLY A 22 14.62 1.41 -7.97
C GLY A 22 13.44 1.03 -7.07
N ILE A 23 12.33 1.75 -7.21
CA ILE A 23 11.08 1.57 -6.45
C ILE A 23 10.13 0.53 -7.06
N HIS A 24 10.48 -0.05 -8.20
CA HIS A 24 9.63 -1.00 -8.91
C HIS A 24 9.74 -2.41 -8.32
N LEU A 25 8.60 -3.08 -8.22
CA LEU A 25 8.47 -4.44 -7.75
C LEU A 25 8.18 -5.36 -8.94
N PRO A 26 8.77 -6.57 -8.96
CA PRO A 26 8.71 -7.51 -10.09
C PRO A 26 7.38 -8.29 -10.12
N PHE A 27 6.28 -7.64 -9.76
CA PHE A 27 4.94 -8.20 -9.77
C PHE A 27 3.90 -7.07 -9.90
N LYS A 28 2.66 -7.45 -10.23
CA LYS A 28 1.48 -6.58 -10.24
C LYS A 28 0.46 -7.08 -9.22
N LEU A 29 -0.42 -6.18 -8.80
CA LEU A 29 -1.60 -6.53 -8.03
C LEU A 29 -2.80 -6.64 -8.99
N SER A 30 -3.60 -7.70 -8.83
CA SER A 30 -4.81 -7.94 -9.59
C SER A 30 -5.94 -7.03 -9.12
N ALA A 31 -6.65 -6.43 -10.07
CA ALA A 31 -7.89 -5.69 -9.78
C ALA A 31 -8.98 -6.60 -9.19
N GLU A 32 -8.95 -7.91 -9.45
CA GLU A 32 -9.91 -8.87 -8.86
C GLU A 32 -9.66 -9.11 -7.37
N GLY A 33 -8.48 -8.76 -6.86
CA GLY A 33 -8.10 -8.94 -5.46
C GLY A 33 -6.80 -9.71 -5.30
N ASP A 34 -6.07 -9.35 -4.25
CA ASP A 34 -4.80 -9.96 -3.86
C ASP A 34 -4.55 -9.73 -2.37
N ALA A 35 -3.57 -10.46 -1.83
CA ALA A 35 -2.98 -10.18 -0.53
C ALA A 35 -1.49 -9.89 -0.66
N PHE A 36 -1.01 -8.91 0.10
CA PHE A 36 0.40 -8.57 0.20
C PHE A 36 0.76 -8.27 1.66
N GLY A 37 2.04 -8.40 2.01
CA GLY A 37 2.50 -8.21 3.38
C GLY A 37 3.92 -7.74 3.47
N LEU A 38 4.22 -7.10 4.61
CA LEU A 38 5.55 -6.74 5.03
C LEU A 38 6.02 -7.79 6.04
N TYR A 39 7.26 -8.24 5.88
CA TYR A 39 7.86 -9.28 6.71
C TYR A 39 9.19 -8.77 7.26
N ASP A 40 9.52 -9.19 8.47
CA ASP A 40 10.85 -8.97 9.02
C ASP A 40 11.90 -9.90 8.36
N PRO A 41 13.20 -9.73 8.64
CA PRO A 41 14.25 -10.57 8.07
C PRO A 41 14.16 -12.06 8.42
N ASP A 42 13.46 -12.41 9.50
CA ASP A 42 13.23 -13.80 9.92
C ASP A 42 11.97 -14.41 9.26
N GLY A 43 11.26 -13.62 8.44
CA GLY A 43 10.06 -14.03 7.72
C GLY A 43 8.77 -13.94 8.55
N VAL A 44 8.80 -13.27 9.70
CA VAL A 44 7.61 -13.04 10.52
C VAL A 44 6.81 -11.88 9.92
N PRO A 45 5.48 -12.01 9.74
CA PRO A 45 4.66 -10.93 9.20
C PRO A 45 4.61 -9.75 10.17
N ALA A 46 5.01 -8.58 9.70
CA ALA A 46 4.90 -7.30 10.40
C ALA A 46 3.54 -6.63 10.14
N ASP A 47 3.09 -6.64 8.89
CA ASP A 47 1.73 -6.23 8.51
C ASP A 47 1.26 -7.00 7.26
N ARG A 48 -0.06 -7.13 7.10
CA ARG A 48 -0.69 -7.75 5.93
C ARG A 48 -1.93 -6.97 5.52
N VAL A 49 -2.06 -6.77 4.22
CA VAL A 49 -3.23 -6.19 3.57
C VAL A 49 -3.81 -7.21 2.59
N GLU A 50 -5.12 -7.30 2.57
CA GLU A 50 -5.88 -8.11 1.63
C GLU A 50 -7.04 -7.27 1.13
N PHE A 51 -7.27 -7.31 -0.18
CA PHE A 51 -8.36 -6.59 -0.81
C PHE A 51 -8.99 -7.47 -1.88
N THR A 52 -10.24 -7.18 -2.18
CA THR A 52 -11.03 -7.82 -3.22
C THR A 52 -11.57 -6.75 -4.14
N ASN A 53 -11.63 -6.99 -5.44
CA ASN A 53 -12.30 -6.15 -6.43
C ASN A 53 -12.07 -4.64 -6.24
N LEU A 54 -11.04 -4.09 -6.89
CA LEU A 54 -10.87 -2.65 -7.09
C LEU A 54 -11.16 -2.30 -8.54
N ASP A 55 -12.28 -1.60 -8.76
CA ASP A 55 -12.69 -1.12 -10.08
C ASP A 55 -11.79 0.03 -10.56
N ASP A 56 -11.88 0.33 -11.85
CA ASP A 56 -11.17 1.46 -12.45
C ASP A 56 -11.46 2.76 -11.68
N ASN A 57 -10.40 3.53 -11.41
CA ASN A 57 -10.42 4.80 -10.67
C ASN A 57 -10.80 4.67 -9.18
N GLN A 58 -10.78 3.48 -8.60
CA GLN A 58 -10.86 3.30 -7.15
C GLN A 58 -9.47 3.32 -6.50
N VAL A 59 -9.42 3.82 -5.27
CA VAL A 59 -8.23 3.82 -4.42
C VAL A 59 -8.61 3.16 -3.11
N ALA A 60 -7.83 2.18 -2.67
CA ALA A 60 -7.95 1.61 -1.33
C ALA A 60 -6.76 1.97 -0.47
N GLY A 61 -7.03 2.29 0.79
CA GLY A 61 -6.01 2.58 1.80
C GLY A 61 -6.57 2.40 3.21
N ARG A 62 -5.68 2.29 4.20
CA ARG A 62 -6.10 2.23 5.61
C ARG A 62 -6.58 3.61 6.06
N TYR A 63 -7.74 3.70 6.71
CA TYR A 63 -8.25 4.97 7.25
C TYR A 63 -8.82 4.84 8.67
N PRO A 64 -8.42 5.71 9.63
CA PRO A 64 -7.24 6.58 9.53
C PRO A 64 -5.96 5.77 9.29
N ASP A 65 -4.78 6.40 9.23
CA ASP A 65 -3.51 5.65 9.22
C ASP A 65 -3.54 4.52 10.26
N ASP A 66 -3.11 3.31 9.90
CA ASP A 66 -3.20 2.05 10.68
C ASP A 66 -4.60 1.38 10.82
N GLY A 67 -5.66 2.05 10.37
CA GLY A 67 -7.04 1.58 10.43
C GLY A 67 -7.41 0.44 9.45
N PRO A 68 -8.73 0.17 9.29
CA PRO A 68 -9.22 -0.78 8.30
C PRO A 68 -8.97 -0.29 6.86
N LEU A 69 -8.82 -1.23 5.93
CA LEU A 69 -8.76 -0.92 4.50
C LEU A 69 -10.16 -0.47 4.01
N VAL A 70 -10.23 0.73 3.46
CA VAL A 70 -11.44 1.34 2.90
C VAL A 70 -11.16 1.99 1.54
N LEU A 71 -12.20 2.42 0.84
CA LEU A 71 -12.03 3.27 -0.34
C LEU A 71 -11.70 4.70 0.09
N LEU A 72 -10.77 5.32 -0.62
CA LEU A 72 -10.31 6.69 -0.41
C LEU A 72 -10.67 7.57 -1.60
N SER A 73 -10.94 8.85 -1.33
CA SER A 73 -11.29 9.83 -2.37
C SER A 73 -10.14 10.14 -3.34
N MET A 74 -8.89 9.91 -2.93
CA MET A 74 -7.70 10.16 -3.74
C MET A 74 -6.49 9.34 -3.23
N PRO A 75 -5.48 9.07 -4.08
CA PRO A 75 -4.25 8.41 -3.65
C PRO A 75 -3.36 9.36 -2.85
N THR A 76 -2.65 8.82 -1.87
CA THR A 76 -1.80 9.55 -0.89
C THR A 76 -0.33 9.09 -0.92
N PRO A 77 0.33 8.97 -2.09
CA PRO A 77 1.69 8.45 -2.17
C PRO A 77 2.68 9.36 -1.42
N GLY A 78 3.39 8.80 -0.44
CA GLY A 78 4.39 9.54 0.34
C GLY A 78 3.81 10.47 1.41
N ALA A 79 2.53 10.33 1.74
CA ALA A 79 1.84 11.11 2.76
C ALA A 79 0.88 10.22 3.59
N THR A 80 0.37 10.77 4.68
CA THR A 80 -0.67 10.13 5.51
C THR A 80 -1.97 9.96 4.73
N ASN A 81 -2.67 8.85 4.95
CA ASN A 81 -4.00 8.60 4.38
C ASN A 81 -5.07 9.52 4.97
N ASP A 82 -4.80 10.14 6.12
CA ASP A 82 -5.71 11.10 6.77
C ASP A 82 -5.93 12.38 5.94
N THR A 83 -5.12 12.60 4.90
CA THR A 83 -5.30 13.69 3.93
C THR A 83 -6.35 13.39 2.86
N ALA A 84 -6.75 12.12 2.71
CA ALA A 84 -7.89 11.71 1.89
C ALA A 84 -9.14 11.57 2.75
N GLU A 85 -10.31 11.49 2.09
CA GLU A 85 -11.57 11.17 2.75
C GLU A 85 -11.86 9.69 2.57
N ALA A 86 -12.27 9.01 3.65
CA ALA A 86 -12.86 7.69 3.53
C ALA A 86 -14.20 7.79 2.80
N MET A 87 -14.34 7.07 1.70
CA MET A 87 -15.59 7.00 0.96
C MET A 87 -16.54 6.04 1.67
N GLU A 88 -17.73 6.51 2.02
CA GLU A 88 -18.81 5.61 2.46
C GLU A 88 -19.22 4.72 1.28
N ARG A 89 -19.37 3.42 1.53
CA ARG A 89 -19.78 2.43 0.52
C ARG A 89 -21.17 2.69 -0.02
#